data_AF-A0A7C7E7E1-F1
#
_entry.id   AF-A0A7C7E7E1-F1
#
_cell.length_a   1.000
_cell.length_b   1.000
_cell.length_c   1.000
_cell.angle_alpha   90.00
_cell.angle_beta   90.00
_cell.angle_gamma   90.00
#
_symmetry.space_group_name_H-M   'P 1'
#
loop_
_entity.id
_entity.type
_entity.pdbx_description
1 polymer ?
#
loop_
_entity_poly.entity_id
_entity_poly.type
_entity_poly.pdbx_seq_one_letter_code
_entity_poly.pdbx_strand_id
1 'polypeptide(L)'
;MNAGDIVEERVLFKNEDYNDPLIKDIRVLMELLNPLVSSYRLLVGAADEFNKIALAHKKDLEHAIKRADELGDIIDEIDDKLKILIKALLKKIECNYDNDFNR
;
A
#
# COMPACT_ATOMS: atom_id res chain seq x y z
N MET A 1 -3.17 41.49 -7.77
CA MET A 1 -3.06 40.13 -7.21
C MET A 1 -2.16 39.36 -8.15
N ASN A 2 -0.91 39.12 -7.74
CA ASN A 2 0.09 38.46 -8.58
C ASN A 2 0.00 36.94 -8.35
N ALA A 3 0.00 36.16 -9.42
CA ALA A 3 -0.02 34.70 -9.41
C ALA A 3 1.37 34.12 -9.05
N GLY A 4 2.03 34.72 -8.05
CA GLY A 4 3.42 34.43 -7.69
C GLY A 4 3.61 33.61 -6.42
N ASP A 5 2.57 33.42 -5.60
CA ASP A 5 2.77 32.98 -4.20
C ASP A 5 2.18 31.60 -3.86
N ILE A 6 2.06 30.68 -4.83
CA ILE A 6 1.61 29.29 -4.56
C ILE A 6 2.67 28.26 -4.94
N VAL A 7 3.95 28.62 -4.94
CA VAL A 7 5.01 27.68 -5.31
C VAL A 7 6.15 27.71 -4.31
N GLU A 8 5.92 27.24 -3.08
CA GLU A 8 7.04 26.86 -2.21
C GLU A 8 6.68 25.86 -1.10
N GLU A 9 5.88 24.85 -1.44
CA GLU A 9 5.77 23.64 -0.61
C GLU A 9 5.88 22.37 -1.47
N ARG A 10 6.86 22.37 -2.38
CA ARG A 10 7.24 21.19 -3.18
C ARG A 10 8.74 21.16 -3.42
N VAL A 11 9.52 20.92 -2.37
CA VAL A 11 10.89 20.43 -2.55
C VAL A 11 11.15 19.31 -1.53
N LEU A 12 10.43 18.19 -1.65
CA LEU A 12 10.80 16.97 -0.91
C LEU A 12 11.43 15.90 -1.80
N PHE A 13 11.22 15.94 -3.11
CA PHE A 13 11.78 14.97 -4.05
C PHE A 13 12.28 15.69 -5.29
N LYS A 14 13.60 15.65 -5.54
CA LYS A 14 14.16 16.14 -6.80
C LYS A 14 13.76 15.18 -7.91
N ASN A 15 13.71 15.62 -9.16
CA ASN A 15 13.36 14.75 -10.30
C ASN A 15 14.30 13.53 -10.44
N GLU A 16 15.49 13.57 -9.83
CA GLU A 16 16.43 12.45 -9.75
C GLU A 16 15.99 11.32 -8.78
N ASP A 17 15.14 11.61 -7.78
CA ASP A 17 14.60 10.63 -6.84
C ASP A 17 13.56 9.69 -7.47
N TYR A 18 12.99 10.04 -8.63
CA TYR A 18 12.05 9.14 -9.34
C TYR A 18 12.70 7.82 -9.81
N ASN A 19 14.03 7.81 -9.90
CA ASN A 19 14.79 6.62 -10.24
C ASN A 19 15.32 5.84 -9.03
N ASP A 20 15.10 6.36 -7.82
CA ASP A 20 15.53 5.73 -6.59
C ASP A 20 14.88 4.33 -6.42
N PRO A 21 15.69 3.27 -6.22
CA PRO A 21 15.17 1.92 -6.06
C PRO A 21 14.16 1.76 -4.90
N LEU A 22 14.38 2.45 -3.77
CA LEU A 22 13.48 2.38 -2.61
C LEU A 22 12.13 3.02 -2.93
N ILE A 23 12.11 4.16 -3.61
CA ILE A 23 10.87 4.82 -4.03
C ILE A 23 10.12 3.96 -5.06
N LYS A 24 10.84 3.32 -6.00
CA LYS A 24 10.25 2.38 -6.96
C LYS A 24 9.62 1.17 -6.27
N ASP A 25 10.32 0.56 -5.31
CA ASP A 25 9.80 -0.60 -4.57
C ASP A 25 8.55 -0.25 -3.76
N ILE A 26 8.56 0.90 -3.06
CA ILE A 26 7.37 1.40 -2.34
C ILE A 26 6.20 1.57 -3.30
N ARG A 27 6.44 2.21 -4.46
CA ARG A 27 5.40 2.46 -5.45
C ARG A 27 4.78 1.16 -5.98
N VAL A 28 5.61 0.18 -6.34
CA VAL A 28 5.13 -1.13 -6.83
C VAL A 28 4.24 -1.80 -5.78
N LEU A 29 4.68 -1.82 -4.51
CA LEU A 29 3.89 -2.41 -3.44
C LEU A 29 2.58 -1.66 -3.18
N MET A 30 2.57 -0.33 -3.25
CA MET A 30 1.34 0.47 -3.15
C MET A 30 0.38 0.20 -4.32
N GLU A 31 0.91 0.06 -5.53
CA GLU A 31 0.13 -0.26 -6.74
C GLU A 31 -0.46 -1.67 -6.67
N LEU A 32 0.20 -2.63 -6.02
CA LEU A 32 -0.31 -3.98 -5.76
C LEU A 32 -1.32 -4.03 -4.61
N LEU A 33 -1.13 -3.25 -3.55
CA LEU A 33 -1.98 -3.30 -2.36
C LEU A 33 -3.44 -2.96 -2.66
N ASN A 34 -3.69 -1.93 -3.47
CA ASN A 34 -5.05 -1.49 -3.82
C ASN A 34 -5.93 -2.58 -4.47
N PRO A 35 -5.50 -3.24 -5.56
CA PRO A 35 -6.28 -4.32 -6.15
C PRO A 35 -6.42 -5.51 -5.20
N LEU A 36 -5.41 -5.84 -4.40
CA LEU A 36 -5.49 -6.95 -3.43
C LEU A 36 -6.53 -6.70 -2.34
N VAL A 37 -6.53 -5.51 -1.71
CA VAL A 37 -7.54 -5.12 -0.72
C VAL A 37 -8.94 -5.12 -1.32
N SER A 38 -9.07 -4.70 -2.58
CA SER A 38 -10.35 -4.74 -3.31
C SER A 38 -10.83 -6.19 -3.52
N SER A 39 -9.93 -7.08 -3.94
CA SER A 39 -10.24 -8.51 -4.09
C SER A 39 -10.56 -9.19 -2.77
N TYR A 40 -9.86 -8.86 -1.68
CA TYR A 40 -10.15 -9.38 -0.34
C TYR A 40 -11.57 -9.03 0.09
N ARG A 41 -11.98 -7.78 -0.06
CA ARG A 41 -13.35 -7.34 0.22
C ARG A 41 -14.40 -8.10 -0.58
N LEU A 42 -14.13 -8.39 -1.86
CA LEU A 42 -15.03 -9.20 -2.70
C LEU A 42 -15.14 -10.63 -2.20
N LEU A 43 -14.05 -11.26 -1.76
CA LEU A 43 -14.06 -12.62 -1.23
C LEU A 43 -14.84 -12.70 0.09
N VAL A 44 -14.63 -11.72 0.99
CA VAL A 44 -15.42 -11.60 2.23
C VAL A 44 -16.90 -11.40 1.92
N GLY A 45 -17.23 -10.56 0.94
CA GLY A 45 -18.61 -10.37 0.47
C GLY A 45 -19.23 -11.67 -0.08
N ALA A 46 -18.49 -12.42 -0.90
CA ALA A 46 -18.95 -13.70 -1.42
C ALA A 46 -19.19 -14.73 -0.31
N ALA A 47 -18.34 -14.76 0.72
CA ALA A 47 -18.55 -15.61 1.89
C ALA A 47 -19.84 -15.24 2.64
N ASP A 48 -20.10 -13.94 2.86
CA ASP A 48 -21.33 -13.46 3.48
C ASP A 48 -22.58 -13.81 2.65
N GLU A 49 -22.49 -13.71 1.32
CA GLU A 49 -23.55 -14.14 0.40
C GLU A 49 -23.83 -15.63 0.51
N PHE A 50 -22.81 -16.48 0.47
CA PHE A 50 -22.99 -17.94 0.62
C PHE A 50 -23.60 -18.29 1.98
N ASN A 51 -23.24 -17.59 3.06
CA ASN A 51 -23.79 -17.82 4.38
C ASN A 51 -25.29 -17.48 4.47
N LYS A 52 -25.77 -16.54 3.65
CA LYS A 52 -27.18 -16.11 3.61
C LYS A 52 -28.06 -16.97 2.71
N ILE A 53 -27.49 -17.69 1.75
CA ILE A 53 -28.23 -18.54 0.83
C ILE A 53 -28.54 -19.88 1.52
N ALA A 54 -29.82 -20.11 1.83
CA ALA A 54 -30.29 -21.31 2.55
C ALA A 54 -29.94 -22.66 1.88
N LEU A 55 -29.62 -22.67 0.58
CA LEU A 55 -29.22 -23.85 -0.19
C LEU A 55 -27.74 -23.87 -0.59
N ALA A 56 -26.93 -22.90 -0.14
CA ALA A 56 -25.50 -22.94 -0.42
C ALA A 56 -24.86 -24.14 0.30
N HIS A 57 -23.97 -24.84 -0.39
CA HIS A 57 -23.23 -25.91 0.27
C HIS A 57 -22.27 -25.29 1.27
N LYS A 58 -22.24 -25.85 2.48
CA LYS A 58 -21.27 -25.45 3.54
C LYS A 58 -19.82 -25.39 3.01
N LYS A 59 -19.49 -26.30 2.09
CA LYS A 59 -18.17 -26.35 1.44
C LYS A 59 -17.85 -25.08 0.62
N ASP A 60 -18.83 -24.48 -0.04
CA ASP A 60 -18.63 -23.27 -0.84
C ASP A 60 -18.35 -22.06 0.07
N LEU A 61 -19.05 -21.97 1.20
CA LEU A 61 -18.77 -20.99 2.25
C LEU A 61 -17.36 -21.17 2.84
N GLU A 62 -17.02 -22.39 3.25
CA GLU A 62 -15.69 -22.71 3.81
C GLU A 62 -14.57 -22.40 2.80
N HIS A 63 -14.78 -22.69 1.51
CA HIS A 63 -13.85 -22.34 0.45
C HIS A 63 -13.71 -20.82 0.26
N ALA A 64 -14.82 -20.06 0.30
CA ALA A 64 -14.78 -18.61 0.15
C ALA A 64 -14.02 -17.94 1.32
N ILE A 65 -14.28 -18.39 2.55
CA ILE A 65 -13.55 -17.95 3.75
C ILE A 65 -12.05 -18.25 3.61
N LYS A 66 -11.70 -19.51 3.30
CA LYS A 66 -10.30 -19.92 3.15
C LYS A 66 -9.55 -19.08 2.11
N ARG A 67 -10.19 -18.74 0.98
CA ARG A 67 -9.59 -17.87 -0.04
C ARG A 67 -9.44 -16.43 0.43
N ALA A 68 -10.38 -15.92 1.23
CA ALA A 68 -10.27 -14.59 1.82
C ALA A 68 -9.09 -14.54 2.81
N ASP A 69 -8.97 -15.55 3.67
CA ASP A 69 -7.87 -15.68 4.63
C ASP A 69 -6.51 -15.73 3.92
N GLU A 70 -6.35 -16.60 2.92
CA GLU A 70 -5.12 -16.72 2.13
C GLU A 70 -4.73 -15.39 1.44
N LEU A 71 -5.72 -14.61 0.98
CA LEU A 71 -5.44 -13.30 0.39
C LEU A 71 -5.12 -12.24 1.45
N GLY A 72 -5.73 -12.34 2.64
CA GLY A 72 -5.41 -11.52 3.79
C GLY A 72 -3.95 -11.68 4.21
N ASP A 73 -3.45 -12.91 4.27
CA ASP A 73 -2.05 -13.20 4.59
C ASP A 73 -1.08 -12.50 3.61
N ILE A 74 -1.39 -12.51 2.30
CA ILE A 74 -0.59 -11.82 1.27
C ILE A 74 -0.62 -10.30 1.46
N ILE A 75 -1.79 -9.73 1.83
CA ILE A 75 -1.93 -8.30 2.11
C ILE A 75 -1.08 -7.91 3.32
N ASP A 76 -1.08 -8.72 4.36
CA ASP A 76 -0.29 -8.49 5.58
C ASP A 76 1.22 -8.49 5.27
N GLU A 77 1.71 -9.43 4.45
CA GLU A 77 3.11 -9.45 4.00
C GLU A 77 3.50 -8.17 3.23
N ILE A 78 2.62 -7.66 2.36
CA ILE A 78 2.84 -6.43 1.60
C ILE A 78 2.85 -5.21 2.53
N ASP A 79 1.91 -5.14 3.47
CA ASP A 79 1.81 -4.04 4.44
C ASP A 79 3.07 -3.99 5.33
N ASP A 80 3.53 -5.14 5.82
CA ASP A 80 4.76 -5.22 6.61
C ASP A 80 6.00 -4.80 5.82
N LYS A 81 6.08 -5.19 4.54
CA LYS A 81 7.16 -4.73 3.66
C LYS A 81 7.09 -3.23 3.43
N LEU A 82 5.91 -2.67 3.16
CA LEU A 82 5.70 -1.23 2.99
C LEU A 82 6.13 -0.46 4.23
N LYS A 83 5.76 -0.89 5.45
CA LYS A 83 6.18 -0.27 6.70
C LYS A 83 7.70 -0.18 6.82
N ILE A 84 8.42 -1.25 6.45
CA ILE A 84 9.88 -1.27 6.49
C ILE A 84 10.46 -0.27 5.50
N LEU A 85 9.98 -0.26 4.26
CA LEU A 85 10.50 0.62 3.22
C LEU A 85 10.21 2.09 3.51
N ILE A 86 9.01 2.41 4.00
CA ILE A 86 8.64 3.77 4.42
C ILE A 86 9.53 4.26 5.55
N LYS A 87 9.82 3.42 6.57
CA LYS A 87 10.78 3.76 7.63
C LYS A 87 12.17 4.06 7.08
N ALA A 88 12.64 3.25 6.12
CA ALA A 88 13.92 3.49 5.46
C ALA A 88 13.92 4.81 4.67
N LEU A 89 12.80 5.15 4.01
CA LEU A 89 12.66 6.39 3.27
C LEU A 89 12.67 7.60 4.20
N LEU A 90 11.94 7.55 5.32
CA LEU A 90 11.95 8.62 6.33
C LEU A 90 13.36 8.87 6.85
N LYS A 91 14.10 7.81 7.18
CA LYS A 91 15.50 7.94 7.61
C LYS A 91 16.39 8.53 6.52
N LYS A 92 16.20 8.15 5.25
CA LYS A 92 16.94 8.72 4.11
C LYS A 92 16.68 10.23 4.00
N ILE A 93 15.43 10.64 4.14
CA ILE A 93 15.02 12.06 4.09
C ILE A 93 15.68 12.83 5.25
N GLU A 94 15.60 12.31 6.48
CA GLU A 94 16.23 12.92 7.66
C GLU A 94 17.74 13.12 7.47
N CYS A 95 18.47 12.08 7.03
CA CYS A 95 19.90 12.19 6.76
C CYS A 95 20.24 13.22 5.67
N ASN A 96 19.40 13.39 4.65
CA ASN A 96 19.62 14.39 3.62
C ASN A 96 19.47 15.82 4.17
N TYR A 97 18.47 16.07 5.02
CA TYR A 97 18.28 17.35 5.69
C TYR A 97 19.46 17.74 6.58
N ASP A 98 19.99 16.79 7.37
CA ASP A 98 21.15 17.04 8.24
C ASP A 98 22.40 17.43 7.45
N ASN A 99 22.59 16.87 6.26
CA ASN A 99 23.73 17.18 5.40
C ASN A 99 23.59 18.55 4.72
N ASP A 100 22.35 18.99 4.43
CA ASP A 100 22.09 20.29 3.80
C ASP A 100 22.16 21.45 4.82
N PHE A 101 21.91 21.22 6.11
CA PHE A 101 22.06 22.23 7.18
C PHE A 101 23.52 22.43 7.63
N ASN A 102 24.35 21.39 7.54
CA ASN A 102 25.77 21.42 7.94
C ASN A 102 26.72 21.94 6.84
N ARG A 103 26.19 22.53 5.77
CA ARG A 103 26.94 22.97 4.58
C ARG A 103 26.83 24.47 4.39
#